data_AF-A0A9D7D8I1-F1
#
_entry.id   AF-A0A9D7D8I1-F1
#
_cell.length_a   1.000
_cell.length_b   1.000
_cell.length_c   1.000
_cell.angle_alpha   90.00
_cell.angle_beta   90.00
_cell.angle_gamma   90.00
#
_symmetry.space_group_name_H-M   'P 1'
#
loop_
_entity.id
_entity.type
_entity.pdbx_description
1 polymer ?
#
loop_
_entity_poly.entity_id
_entity_poly.type
_entity_poly.pdbx_seq_one_letter_code
_entity_poly.pdbx_strand_id
1 'polypeptide(L)'
;MLDHCLKIDLAEPAIRRIFSHTSQGELRWSQGDTNIASIAYVWTGGVLILRYRAAGIRMSNVTIEKTVLNYGGVRRWFRCPISNTRVRALILPPDATRWAGRRAHDACYASQVETRRWRRGWGQLLHAIRRSDDQTRRNAVRRLRRRERFGDGRRRRDG
;
A
#
# COMPACT_ATOMS: atom_id res chain seq x y z
N MET A 1 19.34 11.85 -0.92
CA MET A 1 19.42 10.38 -0.87
C MET A 1 18.32 9.84 0.04
N LEU A 2 17.12 9.66 -0.53
CA LEU A 2 15.94 9.02 0.08
C LEU A 2 15.68 7.66 -0.60
N ASP A 3 16.67 7.15 -1.33
CA ASP A 3 16.49 6.27 -2.51
C ASP A 3 16.04 4.84 -2.20
N HIS A 4 15.73 4.56 -0.94
CA HIS A 4 15.56 3.21 -0.45
C HIS A 4 14.49 3.14 0.65
N CYS A 5 13.36 3.83 0.50
CA CYS A 5 12.16 3.59 1.31
C CYS A 5 10.95 3.45 0.39
N LEU A 6 10.05 2.50 0.68
CA LEU A 6 8.75 2.51 0.03
C LEU A 6 7.94 3.67 0.62
N LYS A 7 7.20 4.38 -0.24
CA LYS A 7 6.46 5.58 0.14
C LYS A 7 5.06 5.54 -0.46
N ILE A 8 4.07 5.86 0.36
CA ILE A 8 2.69 6.12 -0.05
C ILE A 8 2.39 7.57 0.34
N ASP A 9 2.18 8.43 -0.65
CA ASP A 9 1.95 9.86 -0.42
C ASP A 9 0.59 10.29 -0.96
N LEU A 10 -0.24 10.93 -0.13
CA LEU A 10 -1.49 11.55 -0.57
C LEU A 10 -1.28 12.74 -1.54
N ALA A 11 -0.03 13.15 -1.78
CA ALA A 11 0.35 14.00 -2.91
C ALA A 11 0.05 13.35 -4.26
N GLU A 12 0.30 12.06 -4.36
CA GLU A 12 0.44 11.36 -5.63
C GLU A 12 -0.94 11.08 -6.23
N PRO A 13 -1.20 11.48 -7.50
CA PRO A 13 -2.50 11.28 -8.13
C PRO A 13 -2.96 9.82 -8.15
N ALA A 14 -2.02 8.89 -8.37
CA ALA A 14 -2.29 7.45 -8.36
C ALA A 14 -2.80 6.97 -6.99
N ILE A 15 -2.19 7.46 -5.90
CA ILE A 15 -2.60 7.17 -4.53
C ILE A 15 -3.96 7.79 -4.23
N ARG A 16 -4.21 9.04 -4.67
CA ARG A 16 -5.49 9.72 -4.46
C ARG A 16 -6.68 8.96 -5.06
N ARG A 17 -6.49 8.35 -6.24
CA ARG A 17 -7.54 7.60 -6.95
C ARG A 17 -8.07 6.40 -6.18
N ILE A 18 -7.27 5.83 -5.28
CA ILE A 18 -7.66 4.71 -4.41
C ILE A 18 -8.87 5.06 -3.53
N PHE A 19 -9.02 6.34 -3.14
CA PHE A 19 -9.97 6.76 -2.10
C PHE A 19 -11.33 7.27 -2.61
N SER A 20 -11.72 6.94 -3.85
CA SER A 20 -13.00 7.36 -4.45
C SER A 20 -14.18 6.48 -4.02
N HIS A 21 -14.00 5.16 -4.06
CA HIS A 21 -14.97 4.12 -3.68
C HIS A 21 -14.23 2.96 -3.01
N THR A 22 -14.94 1.99 -2.41
CA THR A 22 -14.30 0.72 -1.99
C THR A 22 -13.47 0.16 -3.13
N SER A 23 -12.18 0.00 -2.90
CA SER A 23 -11.21 -0.37 -3.94
C SER A 23 -10.20 -1.36 -3.38
N GLN A 24 -9.65 -2.19 -4.25
CA GLN A 24 -8.56 -3.10 -3.91
C GLN A 24 -7.63 -3.18 -5.09
N GLY A 25 -6.36 -3.42 -4.83
CA GLY A 25 -5.38 -3.51 -5.89
C GLY A 25 -3.98 -3.66 -5.33
N GLU A 26 -3.03 -3.26 -6.15
CA GLU A 26 -1.61 -3.32 -5.82
C GLU A 26 -0.95 -2.00 -6.19
N LEU A 27 -0.14 -1.48 -5.28
CA LEU A 27 0.78 -0.38 -5.56
C LEU A 27 2.13 -0.97 -5.91
N ARG A 28 2.79 -0.43 -6.92
CA ARG A 28 4.07 -0.95 -7.43
C ARG A 28 5.09 0.17 -7.52
N TRP A 29 6.34 -0.17 -7.21
CA TRP A 29 7.50 0.67 -7.41
C TRP A 29 8.43 -0.01 -8.40
N SER A 30 8.89 0.73 -9.39
CA SER A 30 9.83 0.27 -10.40
C SER A 30 11.05 1.18 -10.45
N GLN A 31 12.18 0.59 -10.85
CA GLN A 31 13.40 1.30 -11.21
C GLN A 31 13.74 0.90 -12.65
N GLY A 32 13.59 1.85 -13.59
CA GLY A 32 13.52 1.53 -15.01
C GLY A 32 12.37 0.55 -15.29
N ASP A 33 12.64 -0.48 -16.08
CA ASP A 33 11.67 -1.54 -16.40
C ASP A 33 11.56 -2.62 -15.31
N THR A 34 12.39 -2.56 -14.27
CA THR A 34 12.39 -3.56 -13.22
C THR A 34 11.40 -3.18 -12.13
N ASN A 35 10.39 -4.03 -11.92
CA ASN A 35 9.60 -3.97 -10.70
C ASN A 35 10.49 -4.32 -9.49
N ILE A 36 10.68 -3.33 -8.62
CA ILE A 36 11.43 -3.49 -7.38
C ILE A 36 10.47 -3.75 -6.22
N ALA A 37 9.28 -3.17 -6.18
CA ALA A 37 8.36 -3.47 -5.09
C ALA A 37 6.89 -3.45 -5.47
N SER A 38 6.07 -4.04 -4.61
CA SER A 38 4.63 -4.08 -4.66
C SER A 38 4.05 -4.19 -3.25
N ILE A 39 2.86 -3.64 -3.04
CA ILE A 39 2.03 -3.95 -1.87
C ILE A 39 0.58 -4.09 -2.32
N ALA A 40 -0.11 -5.07 -1.76
CA ALA A 40 -1.55 -5.18 -1.94
C ALA A 40 -2.27 -4.22 -0.99
N TYR A 41 -3.36 -3.63 -1.44
CA TYR A 41 -4.20 -2.77 -0.62
C TYR A 41 -5.68 -3.13 -0.74
N VAL A 42 -6.42 -2.82 0.32
CA VAL A 42 -7.89 -2.78 0.33
C VAL A 42 -8.31 -1.48 1.01
N TRP A 43 -9.17 -0.72 0.36
CA TRP A 43 -9.77 0.50 0.90
C TRP A 43 -11.27 0.28 1.11
N THR A 44 -11.75 0.65 2.30
CA THR A 44 -13.13 0.36 2.77
C THR A 44 -13.91 1.61 3.15
N GLY A 45 -13.62 2.77 2.55
CA GLY A 45 -14.35 4.02 2.82
C GLY A 45 -13.93 4.77 4.11
N GLY A 46 -13.07 4.19 4.93
CA GLY A 46 -12.46 4.83 6.11
C GLY A 46 -11.11 4.24 6.52
N VAL A 47 -10.86 2.97 6.20
CA VAL A 47 -9.62 2.26 6.53
C VAL A 47 -8.94 1.73 5.27
N LEU A 48 -7.65 2.01 5.16
CA LEU A 48 -6.73 1.45 4.18
C LEU A 48 -5.97 0.28 4.82
N ILE A 49 -6.21 -0.93 4.34
CA ILE A 49 -5.53 -2.14 4.77
C ILE A 49 -4.40 -2.40 3.79
N LEU A 50 -3.16 -2.37 4.27
CA LEU A 50 -1.96 -2.68 3.49
C LEU A 50 -1.50 -4.10 3.81
N ARG A 51 -1.30 -4.91 2.79
CA ARG A 51 -0.74 -6.25 2.87
C ARG A 51 0.60 -6.27 2.14
N TYR A 52 1.64 -6.55 2.90
CA TYR A 52 3.01 -6.55 2.42
C TYR A 52 3.78 -7.59 3.22
N ARG A 53 5.02 -7.85 2.85
CA ARG A 53 5.78 -8.92 3.49
C ARG A 53 7.15 -8.40 3.90
N ALA A 54 7.31 -8.22 5.20
CA ALA A 54 8.51 -7.74 5.88
C ALA A 54 8.74 -8.66 7.09
N ALA A 55 9.81 -9.47 7.04
CA ALA A 55 10.05 -10.56 8.00
C ALA A 55 8.78 -11.42 8.24
N GLY A 56 8.19 -11.94 7.15
CA GLY A 56 6.89 -12.63 7.15
C GLY A 56 5.75 -11.79 6.57
N ILE A 57 4.56 -12.36 6.44
CA ILE A 57 3.37 -11.65 5.94
C ILE A 57 2.89 -10.68 7.02
N ARG A 58 2.71 -9.41 6.64
CA ARG A 58 2.27 -8.34 7.53
C ARG A 58 1.02 -7.69 6.98
N MET A 59 0.16 -7.25 7.91
CA MET A 59 -0.95 -6.37 7.59
C MET A 59 -0.81 -5.09 8.41
N SER A 60 -1.05 -3.95 7.77
CA SER A 60 -1.12 -2.66 8.45
C SER A 60 -2.46 -2.03 8.14
N ASN A 61 -3.27 -1.80 9.18
CA ASN A 61 -4.51 -1.06 9.08
C ASN A 61 -4.21 0.42 9.31
N VAL A 62 -4.54 1.25 8.33
CA VAL A 62 -4.27 2.69 8.35
C VAL A 62 -5.59 3.42 8.21
N THR A 63 -5.99 4.15 9.23
CA THR A 63 -7.18 5.00 9.19
C THR A 63 -6.92 6.23 8.31
N ILE A 64 -7.92 6.60 7.51
CA ILE A 64 -7.90 7.84 6.72
C ILE A 64 -8.83 8.85 7.35
N GLU A 65 -8.27 9.97 7.81
CA GLU A 65 -9.02 11.09 8.33
C GLU A 65 -9.24 12.16 7.25
N LYS A 66 -10.30 12.94 7.43
CA LYS A 66 -10.70 14.01 6.52
C LYS A 66 -10.75 15.33 7.29
N THR A 67 -10.23 16.39 6.69
CA THR A 67 -10.44 17.77 7.12
C THR A 67 -11.18 18.48 6.01
N VAL A 68 -12.38 18.98 6.29
CA VAL A 68 -13.14 19.83 5.37
C VAL A 68 -12.46 21.19 5.30
N LEU A 69 -12.27 21.72 4.10
CA LEU A 69 -11.64 23.04 3.89
C LEU A 69 -12.71 24.11 3.74
N ASN A 70 -12.44 25.30 4.27
CA ASN A 70 -13.39 26.42 4.31
C ASN A 70 -13.84 26.89 2.90
N TYR A 71 -13.01 26.70 1.88
CA TYR A 71 -13.27 27.12 0.50
C TYR A 71 -13.75 25.98 -0.41
N GLY A 72 -14.30 24.91 0.20
CA GLY A 72 -14.68 23.70 -0.50
C GLY A 72 -13.52 22.71 -0.65
N GLY A 73 -13.88 21.42 -0.64
CA GLY A 73 -12.94 20.31 -0.75
C GLY A 73 -12.58 19.64 0.57
N VAL A 74 -11.88 18.51 0.46
CA VAL A 74 -11.51 17.66 1.60
C VAL A 74 -10.03 17.32 1.53
N ARG A 75 -9.29 17.68 2.58
CA ARG A 75 -7.92 17.22 2.77
C ARG A 75 -7.93 15.90 3.52
N ARG A 76 -7.41 14.84 2.87
CA ARG A 76 -7.24 13.53 3.51
C ARG A 76 -5.89 13.47 4.24
N TRP A 77 -5.86 12.68 5.30
CA TRP A 77 -4.67 12.38 6.11
C TRP A 77 -4.62 10.90 6.43
N PHE A 78 -3.43 10.31 6.40
CA PHE A 78 -3.21 9.05 7.08
C PHE A 78 -3.15 9.31 8.59
N ARG A 79 -3.74 8.43 9.38
CA ARG A 79 -3.42 8.33 10.79
C ARG A 79 -2.25 7.36 10.94
N CYS A 80 -1.12 7.87 11.42
CA CYS A 80 0.10 7.09 11.57
C CYS A 80 -0.14 5.89 12.50
N PRO A 81 0.12 4.64 12.08
CA PRO A 81 -0.11 3.45 12.91
C PRO A 81 0.76 3.37 14.17
N ILE A 82 1.87 4.12 14.23
CA ILE A 82 2.80 4.13 15.38
C ILE A 82 2.53 5.33 16.27
N SER A 83 2.62 6.54 15.73
CA SER A 83 2.51 7.78 16.51
C SER A 83 1.08 8.30 16.66
N ASN A 84 0.10 7.67 16.00
CA ASN A 84 -1.31 8.08 15.99
C ASN A 84 -1.59 9.51 15.46
N THR A 85 -0.58 10.16 14.88
CA THR A 85 -0.67 11.53 14.36
C THR A 85 -1.09 11.56 12.89
N ARG A 86 -1.68 12.69 12.45
CA ARG A 86 -1.99 12.93 11.04
C ARG A 86 -0.71 13.11 10.23
N VAL A 87 -0.56 12.32 9.18
CA VAL A 87 0.58 12.40 8.25
C VAL A 87 0.09 12.34 6.81
N ARG A 88 0.76 13.09 5.93
CA ARG A 88 0.46 13.08 4.48
C ARG A 88 0.99 11.83 3.79
N ALA A 89 2.12 11.32 4.28
CA ALA A 89 2.83 10.20 3.69
C ALA A 89 3.18 9.16 4.75
N LEU A 90 3.07 7.89 4.36
CA LEU A 90 3.61 6.76 5.08
C LEU A 90 4.85 6.26 4.35
N ILE A 91 5.84 5.82 5.12
CA ILE A 91 7.03 5.17 4.61
C ILE A 91 7.18 3.79 5.23
N LEU A 92 7.88 2.92 4.52
CA LEU A 92 8.38 1.65 5.04
C LEU A 92 9.88 1.57 4.71
N PRO A 93 10.75 1.87 5.69
CA PRO A 93 12.18 1.60 5.58
C PRO A 93 12.47 0.09 5.42
N PRO A 94 13.63 -0.27 4.86
CA PRO A 94 13.96 -1.68 4.54
C PRO A 94 14.07 -2.60 5.75
N ASP A 95 14.45 -2.04 6.90
CA ASP A 95 14.58 -2.72 8.19
C ASP A 95 13.34 -2.56 9.07
N ALA A 96 12.36 -1.77 8.63
CA ALA A 96 11.11 -1.58 9.33
C ALA A 96 10.10 -2.68 8.98
N THR A 97 9.27 -3.01 9.97
CA THR A 97 8.22 -4.03 9.83
C THR A 97 6.83 -3.43 9.68
N ARG A 98 6.68 -2.11 9.85
CA ARG A 98 5.40 -1.37 9.88
C ARG A 98 5.49 -0.10 9.06
N TRP A 99 4.41 0.21 8.36
CA TRP A 99 4.23 1.52 7.71
C TRP A 99 3.98 2.58 8.76
N ALA A 100 4.71 3.69 8.71
CA ALA A 100 4.47 4.81 9.61
C ALA A 100 4.84 6.14 8.98
N GLY A 101 4.45 7.22 9.66
CA GLY A 101 4.90 8.56 9.30
C GLY A 101 6.41 8.70 9.46
N ARG A 102 7.02 9.62 8.71
CA ARG A 102 8.47 9.83 8.71
C ARG A 102 9.06 10.02 10.12
N ARG A 103 8.41 10.83 10.96
CA ARG A 103 8.84 11.08 12.35
C ARG A 103 8.76 9.83 13.24
N ALA A 104 7.82 8.93 12.99
CA ALA A 104 7.67 7.71 13.78
C ALA A 104 8.75 6.65 13.49
N HIS A 105 9.48 6.82 12.40
CA HIS A 105 10.67 6.03 12.10
C HIS A 105 11.98 6.70 12.57
N ASP A 106 11.89 7.87 13.23
CA ASP A 106 12.91 8.63 13.96
C ASP A 106 14.31 8.87 13.31
N ALA A 107 14.61 8.32 12.13
CA ALA A 107 16.02 8.14 11.77
C ALA A 107 16.31 7.93 10.26
N CYS A 108 15.40 8.23 9.33
CA CYS A 108 15.76 8.28 7.89
C CYS A 108 16.44 9.60 7.48
N TYR A 109 17.03 10.33 8.43
CA TYR A 109 18.16 11.21 8.14
C TYR A 109 19.35 10.64 8.89
N ALA A 110 20.12 9.82 8.20
CA ALA A 110 21.41 9.36 8.66
C ALA A 110 22.45 10.37 8.18
N SER A 111 22.97 11.19 9.09
CA SER A 111 24.43 11.37 9.10
C SER A 111 25.12 10.25 9.88
N GLN A 112 24.41 9.24 10.46
CA GLN A 112 25.01 8.26 11.37
C GLN A 112 24.44 6.81 11.37
N VAL A 113 23.70 6.35 10.35
CA VAL A 113 23.19 4.96 10.30
C VAL A 113 23.74 4.16 9.09
N GLU A 114 24.96 4.46 8.67
CA GLU A 114 25.86 3.43 8.12
C GLU A 114 26.27 2.53 9.30
N THR A 115 26.27 1.19 9.32
CA THR A 115 26.86 0.32 8.30
C THR A 115 26.45 -1.17 8.41
N ARG A 116 25.47 -1.59 9.26
CA ARG A 116 25.23 -3.05 9.49
C ARG A 116 23.79 -3.57 9.29
N ARG A 117 22.76 -2.75 9.48
CA ARG A 117 21.33 -3.18 9.40
C ARG A 117 20.77 -3.21 7.97
N TRP A 118 21.45 -2.53 7.04
CA TRP A 118 20.99 -2.18 5.69
C TRP A 118 21.07 -3.31 4.64
N ARG A 119 22.10 -4.17 4.68
CA ARG A 119 22.37 -5.17 3.63
C ARG A 119 21.47 -6.41 3.67
N ARG A 120 20.73 -6.67 4.76
CA ARG A 120 19.93 -7.90 4.93
C ARG A 120 18.42 -7.73 4.68
N GLY A 121 17.87 -6.51 4.72
CA GLY A 121 16.43 -6.28 4.65
C GLY A 121 15.83 -6.31 3.23
N TRP A 122 16.55 -5.75 2.26
CA TRP A 122 16.07 -5.60 0.88
C TRP A 122 15.82 -6.94 0.18
N GLY A 123 16.78 -7.88 0.22
CA GLY A 123 16.61 -9.17 -0.46
C GLY A 123 15.35 -9.91 -0.01
N GLN A 124 15.09 -9.92 1.30
CA GLN A 124 13.91 -10.60 1.85
C GLN A 124 12.62 -9.87 1.50
N LEU A 125 12.58 -8.53 1.59
CA LEU A 125 11.42 -7.70 1.23
C LEU A 125 11.08 -7.80 -0.26
N LEU A 126 12.06 -7.76 -1.15
CA LEU A 126 11.87 -7.86 -2.61
C LEU A 126 11.31 -9.24 -3.03
N HIS A 127 11.85 -10.34 -2.50
CA HIS A 127 11.32 -11.69 -2.75
C HIS A 127 9.92 -11.88 -2.16
N ALA A 128 9.72 -11.31 -0.99
CA ALA A 128 8.48 -11.36 -0.27
C ALA A 128 7.33 -10.69 -1.04
N ILE A 129 7.63 -9.53 -1.60
CA ILE A 129 6.78 -8.73 -2.44
C ILE A 129 6.47 -9.43 -3.77
N ARG A 130 7.49 -9.90 -4.52
CA ARG A 130 7.30 -10.59 -5.82
C ARG A 130 6.37 -11.81 -5.71
N ARG A 131 6.41 -12.54 -4.59
CA ARG A 131 5.49 -13.67 -4.32
C ARG A 131 4.04 -13.21 -4.09
N SER A 132 3.83 -11.99 -3.58
CA SER A 132 2.51 -11.39 -3.38
C SER A 132 1.85 -11.05 -4.72
N ASP A 133 2.60 -10.52 -5.69
CA ASP A 133 2.11 -10.24 -7.06
C ASP A 133 1.54 -11.51 -7.70
N ASP A 134 2.25 -12.63 -7.58
CA ASP A 134 1.84 -13.91 -8.14
C ASP A 134 0.55 -14.43 -7.50
N GLN A 135 0.43 -14.33 -6.17
CA GLN A 135 -0.76 -14.80 -5.46
C GLN A 135 -1.98 -13.90 -5.73
N THR A 136 -1.78 -12.58 -5.82
CA THR A 136 -2.83 -11.61 -6.11
C THR A 136 -3.33 -11.77 -7.55
N ARG A 137 -2.43 -11.95 -8.52
CA ARG A 137 -2.78 -12.31 -9.91
C ARG A 137 -3.61 -13.60 -9.97
N ARG A 138 -3.19 -14.66 -9.27
CA ARG A 138 -3.95 -15.93 -9.20
C ARG A 138 -5.34 -15.75 -8.58
N ASN A 139 -5.46 -14.94 -7.53
CA ASN A 139 -6.74 -14.69 -6.86
C ASN A 139 -7.67 -13.81 -7.71
N ALA A 140 -7.14 -12.85 -8.46
CA ALA A 140 -7.90 -12.03 -9.40
C ALA A 140 -8.47 -12.90 -10.54
N VAL A 141 -7.64 -13.76 -11.15
CA VAL A 141 -8.09 -14.72 -12.18
C VAL A 141 -9.17 -15.66 -11.64
N ARG A 142 -9.04 -16.15 -10.40
CA ARG A 142 -10.06 -17.00 -9.76
C ARG A 142 -11.38 -16.27 -9.51
N ARG A 143 -11.33 -14.97 -9.16
CA ARG A 143 -12.53 -14.13 -8.96
C ARG A 143 -13.22 -13.80 -10.28
N LEU A 144 -12.47 -13.53 -11.35
CA LEU A 144 -13.01 -13.34 -12.69
C LEU A 144 -13.71 -14.62 -13.19
N ARG A 145 -13.07 -15.79 -13.05
CA ARG A 145 -13.66 -17.09 -13.40
C ARG A 145 -14.84 -17.54 -12.54
N ARG A 146 -15.05 -16.93 -11.36
CA ARG A 146 -16.27 -17.12 -10.54
C ARG A 146 -17.39 -16.19 -10.98
N ARG A 147 -17.07 -14.96 -11.41
CA ARG A 147 -18.05 -14.04 -11.98
C ARG A 147 -18.59 -14.52 -13.32
N GLU A 148 -17.75 -15.10 -14.17
CA GLU A 148 -18.17 -15.69 -15.45
C GLU A 148 -19.10 -16.90 -15.26
N ARG A 149 -18.90 -17.71 -14.21
CA ARG A 149 -19.76 -18.87 -13.89
C ARG A 149 -21.08 -18.55 -13.22
N PHE A 150 -21.26 -17.33 -12.68
CA PHE A 150 -22.50 -16.87 -12.08
C PHE A 150 -23.25 -15.82 -12.93
N GLY A 151 -22.70 -15.46 -14.11
CA GLY A 151 -23.28 -14.47 -15.02
C GLY A 151 -24.15 -15.05 -16.14
N ASP A 152 -24.15 -16.37 -16.35
CA ASP A 152 -24.85 -17.02 -17.47
C ASP A 152 -26.13 -17.75 -17.01
N GLY A 153 -27.05 -17.01 -16.38
CA GLY A 153 -28.31 -17.57 -15.89
C GLY A 153 -29.53 -16.67 -16.05
N ARG A 154 -29.41 -15.51 -16.70
CA ARG A 154 -30.56 -14.61 -16.94
C ARG A 154 -30.55 -14.03 -18.35
N ARG A 155 -30.84 -14.86 -19.35
CA ARG A 155 -31.50 -14.42 -20.60
C ARG A 155 -32.18 -15.62 -21.28
N ARG A 156 -33.26 -16.15 -20.72
CA ARG A 156 -34.37 -16.81 -21.47
C ARG A 156 -35.64 -16.85 -20.61
N ARG A 157 -36.39 -15.77 -20.65
CA ARG A 157 -37.86 -15.74 -20.58
C ARG A 157 -38.25 -14.33 -20.97
N ASP A 158 -38.86 -14.22 -22.14
CA ASP A 158 -40.09 -13.46 -22.39
C ASP A 158 -40.39 -13.55 -23.90
N GLY A 159 -41.62 -13.97 -24.21
CA GLY A 159 -42.24 -13.89 -25.54
C GLY A 159 -42.09 -15.12 -26.41
#